data_AF-A0A661X9I4-F1
#
_entry.id   AF-A0A661X9I4-F1
#
_cell.length_a   1.000
_cell.length_b   1.000
_cell.length_c   1.000
_cell.angle_alpha   90.00
_cell.angle_beta   90.00
_cell.angle_gamma   90.00
#
_symmetry.space_group_name_H-M   'P 1'
#
loop_
_entity.id
_entity.type
_entity.pdbx_description
1 polymer ?
#
loop_
_entity_poly.entity_id
_entity_poly.type
_entity_poly.pdbx_seq_one_letter_code
_entity_poly.pdbx_strand_id
1 'polypeptide(L)'
;MKIYQKIIFIFLLFFMFMDCSTSIAKILFQSPFGFSTAFYFAKRKSISEMERQWRNMDYNWLSGEKFPYSTAFDLGAAWDRPFNPIIGWKFIQRDMESIRQGTFNWSIPDKFFKQVPPGLNLMVTINVGRDKIIPGTWQFKGKQGELIKKFGEFVQHVVERYDGDGIDDMPGLKNPVKFWQIENEPIANIKKPTRGGVKKSQRPNLDWRGFAQILKTGYKAIKSADSTASVLSAGVVSARPGNAKLLFDNFWKPVIKELNGNYIDIFDFHWYKPWNMSRIFYNKIRHTLDQNGFSKTPVWMTETAASSQGKGEKWQAIDMIRRMIYPLSYGVKKVFWFSMIEGDPPFQCKPTDYMGIIYDGYCDGDPGYGIKKLAYYSYRQMTHVLLNKDFSKIKTILNGENNIYAYKISSASQDVYVVWWAFEKEKGKNKKLLQFTVDKNGKYVVSEAVPHFDSGQDIPKGGKNIFTSKDIIVKNHSLSFNLTNIPVYIIKNN
;
A
#
# COMPACT_ATOMS: atom_id res chain seq x y z
N MET A 1 -37.28 -8.84 -19.29
CA MET A 1 -37.06 -9.70 -18.11
C MET A 1 -36.61 -11.14 -18.42
N LYS A 2 -36.12 -11.49 -19.63
CA LYS A 2 -35.62 -12.86 -19.93
C LYS A 2 -34.22 -12.95 -20.60
N ILE A 3 -33.50 -11.84 -20.75
CA ILE A 3 -32.15 -11.82 -21.37
C ILE A 3 -31.03 -11.63 -20.33
N TYR A 4 -31.30 -10.95 -19.21
CA TYR A 4 -30.32 -10.72 -18.13
C TYR A 4 -30.01 -11.96 -17.27
N GLN A 5 -30.87 -12.99 -17.26
CA GLN A 5 -30.61 -14.23 -16.53
C GLN A 5 -29.66 -15.19 -17.26
N LYS A 6 -29.53 -15.11 -18.60
CA LYS A 6 -28.61 -15.98 -19.36
C LYS A 6 -27.14 -15.55 -19.26
N ILE A 7 -26.86 -14.26 -19.11
CA ILE A 7 -25.47 -13.76 -19.00
C ILE A 7 -24.88 -14.07 -17.62
N ILE A 8 -25.69 -14.03 -16.55
CA ILE A 8 -25.22 -14.32 -15.19
C ILE A 8 -25.01 -15.82 -14.96
N PHE A 9 -25.81 -16.69 -15.58
CA PHE A 9 -25.69 -18.15 -15.42
C PHE A 9 -24.55 -18.75 -16.25
N ILE A 10 -24.26 -18.19 -17.44
CA ILE A 10 -23.08 -18.59 -18.23
C ILE A 10 -21.78 -18.08 -17.58
N PHE A 11 -21.82 -16.96 -16.86
CA PHE A 11 -20.66 -16.45 -16.11
C PHE A 11 -20.34 -17.23 -14.83
N LEU A 12 -21.27 -18.02 -14.27
CA LEU A 12 -21.02 -18.83 -13.08
C LEU A 12 -20.57 -20.26 -13.41
N LEU A 13 -21.00 -20.83 -14.55
CA LEU A 13 -20.59 -22.18 -14.98
C LEU A 13 -19.24 -22.22 -15.71
N PHE A 14 -18.79 -21.11 -16.32
CA PHE A 14 -17.47 -21.05 -16.96
C PHE A 14 -16.29 -21.08 -15.97
N PHE A 15 -16.57 -20.97 -14.67
CA PHE A 15 -15.55 -21.03 -13.60
C PHE A 15 -15.23 -22.43 -13.08
N MET A 16 -15.94 -23.48 -13.51
CA MET A 16 -15.70 -24.83 -12.98
C MET A 16 -14.79 -25.73 -13.84
N PHE A 17 -14.47 -25.38 -15.10
CA PHE A 17 -13.72 -26.29 -15.98
C PHE A 17 -12.75 -25.63 -16.98
N MET A 18 -12.14 -24.50 -16.62
CA MET A 18 -10.98 -24.00 -17.37
C MET A 18 -9.78 -23.82 -16.46
N ASP A 19 -8.61 -24.12 -17.01
CA ASP A 19 -7.27 -23.85 -16.49
C ASP A 19 -7.03 -22.32 -16.37
N CYS A 20 -7.87 -21.67 -15.56
CA CYS A 20 -8.10 -20.22 -15.50
C CYS A 20 -7.15 -19.54 -14.49
N SER A 21 -6.36 -20.32 -13.76
CA SER A 21 -5.42 -19.82 -12.76
C SER A 21 -4.28 -19.00 -13.38
N THR A 22 -3.87 -19.31 -14.62
CA THR A 22 -2.69 -18.68 -15.24
C THR A 22 -2.99 -17.32 -15.90
N SER A 23 -4.19 -17.11 -16.46
CA SER A 23 -4.54 -15.86 -17.14
C SER A 23 -4.98 -14.77 -16.16
N ILE A 24 -5.81 -15.11 -15.17
CA ILE A 24 -6.26 -14.18 -14.12
C ILE A 24 -5.08 -13.78 -13.23
N ALA A 25 -4.18 -14.71 -12.89
CA ALA A 25 -2.96 -14.36 -12.15
C ALA A 25 -2.12 -13.36 -12.95
N LYS A 26 -1.77 -13.64 -14.21
CA LYS A 26 -1.04 -12.71 -15.12
C LYS A 26 -1.67 -11.32 -15.20
N ILE A 27 -3.00 -11.25 -15.20
CA ILE A 27 -3.77 -10.00 -15.22
C ILE A 27 -3.65 -9.23 -13.90
N LEU A 28 -3.76 -9.92 -12.75
CA LEU A 28 -3.64 -9.30 -11.44
C LEU A 28 -2.21 -8.75 -11.22
N PHE A 29 -1.16 -9.44 -11.71
CA PHE A 29 0.23 -8.98 -11.60
C PHE A 29 0.48 -7.55 -12.11
N GLN A 30 -0.31 -7.07 -13.07
CA GLN A 30 -0.16 -5.73 -13.66
C GLN A 30 -0.85 -4.61 -12.87
N SER A 31 -1.73 -4.95 -11.91
CA SER A 31 -2.40 -3.93 -11.10
C SER A 31 -1.39 -3.12 -10.29
N PRO A 32 -1.51 -1.78 -10.25
CA PRO A 32 -0.66 -0.93 -9.44
C PRO A 32 -1.14 -0.85 -7.98
N PHE A 33 -2.26 -1.48 -7.65
CA PHE A 33 -2.92 -1.32 -6.36
C PHE A 33 -2.52 -2.43 -5.40
N GLY A 34 -2.04 -2.03 -4.23
CA GLY A 34 -1.77 -2.90 -3.11
C GLY A 34 -2.48 -2.48 -1.85
N PHE A 35 -2.40 -3.34 -0.85
CA PHE A 35 -2.75 -3.03 0.53
C PHE A 35 -1.62 -3.38 1.45
N SER A 36 -1.51 -2.62 2.54
CA SER A 36 -0.89 -3.15 3.73
C SER A 36 -1.91 -4.02 4.45
N THR A 37 -1.73 -5.34 4.41
CA THR A 37 -2.46 -6.21 5.34
C THR A 37 -1.91 -5.93 6.73
N ALA A 38 -2.62 -5.07 7.46
CA ALA A 38 -2.55 -5.11 8.90
C ALA A 38 -2.99 -6.52 9.28
N PHE A 39 -2.21 -7.14 10.13
CA PHE A 39 -2.54 -8.43 10.71
C PHE A 39 -4.00 -8.40 11.15
N TYR A 40 -4.81 -9.28 10.57
CA TYR A 40 -6.22 -9.43 10.91
C TYR A 40 -6.27 -10.04 12.32
N PHE A 41 -6.03 -9.23 13.35
CA PHE A 41 -6.09 -9.67 14.74
C PHE A 41 -7.44 -10.33 14.93
N ALA A 42 -7.48 -11.53 15.52
CA ALA A 42 -8.74 -12.09 16.00
C ALA A 42 -9.48 -11.02 16.84
N LYS A 43 -10.82 -11.06 16.85
CA LYS A 43 -11.65 -10.13 17.63
C LYS A 43 -11.01 -9.90 19.00
N ARG A 44 -10.58 -8.66 19.27
CA ARG A 44 -9.78 -8.32 20.44
C ARG A 44 -10.57 -8.60 21.72
N LYS A 45 -9.85 -9.11 22.74
CA LYS A 45 -10.38 -9.26 24.10
C LYS A 45 -10.03 -8.05 24.97
N SER A 46 -8.82 -7.47 24.90
CA SER A 46 -8.42 -6.22 25.58
C SER A 46 -7.09 -5.59 25.05
N ILE A 47 -6.83 -4.31 25.36
CA ILE A 47 -5.53 -3.63 25.08
C ILE A 47 -4.38 -4.32 25.82
N SER A 48 -4.56 -4.64 27.10
CA SER A 48 -3.50 -5.22 27.94
C SER A 48 -3.06 -6.60 27.44
N GLU A 49 -4.00 -7.40 26.93
CA GLU A 49 -3.70 -8.69 26.30
C GLU A 49 -2.90 -8.51 25.01
N MET A 50 -3.28 -7.56 24.15
CA MET A 50 -2.56 -7.27 22.91
C MET A 50 -1.14 -6.74 23.19
N GLU A 51 -0.98 -5.81 24.12
CA GLU A 51 0.35 -5.33 24.51
C GLU A 51 1.21 -6.45 25.10
N ARG A 52 0.61 -7.35 25.88
CA ARG A 52 1.30 -8.55 26.39
C ARG A 52 1.70 -9.47 25.25
N GLN A 53 0.79 -9.79 24.33
CA GLN A 53 1.07 -10.65 23.18
C GLN A 53 2.16 -10.04 22.29
N TRP A 54 2.09 -8.74 22.01
CA TRP A 54 3.09 -8.04 21.22
C TRP A 54 4.45 -7.98 21.91
N ARG A 55 4.49 -7.67 23.22
CA ARG A 55 5.73 -7.69 24.01
C ARG A 55 6.35 -9.09 24.08
N ASN A 56 5.52 -10.11 24.25
CA ASN A 56 5.95 -11.49 24.40
C ASN A 56 6.13 -12.22 23.06
N MET A 57 5.83 -11.55 21.94
CA MET A 57 5.84 -12.16 20.60
C MET A 57 4.95 -13.40 20.53
N ASP A 58 3.85 -13.40 21.28
CA ASP A 58 2.84 -14.44 21.30
C ASP A 58 1.89 -14.23 20.12
N TYR A 59 2.26 -14.80 18.98
CA TYR A 59 1.50 -14.76 17.73
C TYR A 59 0.55 -15.96 17.57
N ASN A 60 0.09 -16.55 18.68
CA ASN A 60 -0.87 -17.65 18.64
C ASN A 60 -2.16 -17.28 17.89
N TRP A 61 -2.53 -16.00 17.84
CA TRP A 61 -3.67 -15.48 17.07
C TRP A 61 -3.50 -15.54 15.53
N LEU A 62 -2.30 -15.79 15.00
CA LEU A 62 -2.10 -16.14 13.57
C LEU A 62 -2.71 -17.52 13.20
N SER A 63 -3.31 -18.23 14.16
CA SER A 63 -3.95 -19.54 13.97
C SER A 63 -5.46 -19.48 13.71
N GLY A 64 -6.08 -18.30 13.72
CA GLY A 64 -7.53 -18.20 13.47
C GLY A 64 -7.91 -18.55 12.02
N GLU A 65 -8.96 -19.33 11.83
CA GLU A 65 -9.39 -19.93 10.55
C GLU A 65 -9.83 -18.94 9.44
N LYS A 66 -9.84 -17.62 9.68
CA LYS A 66 -10.34 -16.63 8.70
C LYS A 66 -9.29 -15.53 8.46
N PHE A 67 -8.33 -15.82 7.59
CA PHE A 67 -7.25 -14.91 7.20
C PHE A 67 -7.73 -13.79 6.25
N PRO A 68 -7.03 -12.62 6.20
CA PRO A 68 -7.41 -11.45 5.40
C PRO A 68 -7.34 -11.65 3.89
N TYR A 69 -6.76 -12.73 3.38
CA TYR A 69 -6.55 -12.85 1.94
C TYR A 69 -7.83 -13.08 1.14
N SER A 70 -8.88 -13.67 1.73
CA SER A 70 -10.21 -13.68 1.09
C SER A 70 -10.74 -12.26 0.88
N THR A 71 -10.44 -11.36 1.81
CA THR A 71 -10.77 -9.95 1.74
C THR A 71 -9.90 -9.25 0.69
N ALA A 72 -8.59 -9.53 0.65
CA ALA A 72 -7.69 -9.00 -0.38
C ALA A 72 -8.16 -9.37 -1.79
N PHE A 73 -8.57 -10.63 -2.01
CA PHE A 73 -9.15 -11.07 -3.27
C PHE A 73 -10.50 -10.43 -3.59
N ASP A 74 -11.42 -10.33 -2.63
CA ASP A 74 -12.70 -9.65 -2.87
C ASP A 74 -12.52 -8.17 -3.22
N LEU A 75 -11.47 -7.53 -2.70
CA LEU A 75 -11.07 -6.17 -3.05
C LEU A 75 -10.35 -6.08 -4.40
N GLY A 76 -9.98 -7.20 -5.03
CA GLY A 76 -9.18 -7.20 -6.26
C GLY A 76 -7.75 -6.68 -6.06
N ALA A 77 -7.22 -6.76 -4.83
CA ALA A 77 -5.85 -6.39 -4.55
C ALA A 77 -4.89 -7.42 -5.15
N ALA A 78 -3.86 -6.95 -5.85
CA ALA A 78 -2.86 -7.82 -6.46
C ALA A 78 -1.52 -7.84 -5.70
N TRP A 79 -1.35 -6.90 -4.78
CA TRP A 79 -0.15 -6.72 -3.99
C TRP A 79 -0.49 -6.66 -2.51
N ASP A 80 0.27 -7.40 -1.73
CA ASP A 80 0.29 -7.30 -0.28
C ASP A 80 1.64 -6.79 0.20
N ARG A 81 1.57 -5.92 1.21
CA ARG A 81 2.69 -5.44 2.00
C ARG A 81 2.39 -5.75 3.47
N PRO A 82 2.97 -6.81 4.06
CA PRO A 82 2.74 -7.12 5.46
C PRO A 82 3.27 -5.98 6.36
N PHE A 83 2.41 -5.43 7.23
CA PHE A 83 2.73 -4.18 7.95
C PHE A 83 3.65 -4.34 9.17
N ASN A 84 3.58 -5.45 9.93
CA ASN A 84 4.60 -5.72 10.98
C ASN A 84 5.74 -6.57 10.42
N PRO A 85 6.94 -6.55 11.05
CA PRO A 85 8.10 -7.28 10.54
C PRO A 85 7.84 -8.79 10.61
N ILE A 86 7.29 -9.35 9.55
CA ILE A 86 7.28 -10.80 9.33
C ILE A 86 8.73 -11.28 9.32
N ILE A 87 9.60 -10.51 8.67
CA ILE A 87 11.04 -10.69 8.66
C ILE A 87 11.72 -9.64 9.54
N GLY A 88 11.61 -9.81 10.85
CA GLY A 88 12.44 -9.08 11.81
C GLY A 88 13.64 -9.92 12.21
N TRP A 89 14.87 -9.41 12.04
CA TRP A 89 16.08 -10.13 12.42
C TRP A 89 16.06 -10.52 13.90
N LYS A 90 15.58 -9.62 14.77
CA LYS A 90 15.35 -9.89 16.19
C LYS A 90 14.39 -11.07 16.47
N PHE A 91 13.45 -11.35 15.56
CA PHE A 91 12.45 -12.40 15.74
C PHE A 91 12.97 -13.77 15.30
N ILE A 92 13.77 -13.78 14.23
CA ILE A 92 14.30 -15.01 13.65
C ILE A 92 15.62 -15.42 14.32
N GLN A 93 16.46 -14.44 14.72
CA GLN A 93 17.70 -14.65 15.47
C GLN A 93 17.75 -13.70 16.68
N ARG A 94 17.23 -14.19 17.81
CA ARG A 94 16.92 -13.36 18.98
C ARG A 94 18.16 -12.86 19.72
N ASP A 95 19.13 -13.73 19.92
CA ASP A 95 20.34 -13.50 20.70
C ASP A 95 21.62 -13.67 19.87
N MET A 96 22.75 -13.26 20.45
CA MET A 96 24.05 -13.32 19.80
C MET A 96 24.54 -14.75 19.54
N GLU A 97 24.11 -15.71 20.37
CA GLU A 97 24.49 -17.11 20.19
C GLU A 97 23.85 -17.67 18.91
N SER A 98 22.53 -17.49 18.77
CA SER A 98 21.77 -17.86 17.57
C SER A 98 22.36 -17.22 16.31
N ILE A 99 22.77 -15.94 16.39
CA ILE A 99 23.39 -15.21 15.27
C ILE A 99 24.75 -15.79 14.90
N ARG A 100 25.58 -16.13 15.88
CA ARG A 100 26.93 -16.68 15.63
C ARG A 100 26.85 -18.08 15.05
N GLN A 101 25.95 -18.90 15.58
CA GLN A 101 25.73 -20.28 15.14
C GLN A 101 24.93 -20.39 13.83
N GLY A 102 24.24 -19.33 13.40
CA GLY A 102 23.37 -19.41 12.23
C GLY A 102 22.08 -20.18 12.50
N THR A 103 21.57 -20.11 13.73
CA THR A 103 20.31 -20.76 14.13
C THR A 103 19.15 -19.81 13.84
N PHE A 104 18.14 -20.30 13.11
CA PHE A 104 16.99 -19.50 12.68
C PHE A 104 15.68 -20.05 13.26
N ASN A 105 14.83 -19.17 13.78
CA ASN A 105 13.47 -19.50 14.17
C ASN A 105 12.47 -19.04 13.09
N TRP A 106 12.02 -19.99 12.28
CA TRP A 106 11.10 -19.74 11.17
C TRP A 106 9.62 -19.81 11.54
N SER A 107 9.28 -20.12 12.80
CA SER A 107 7.90 -20.42 13.21
C SER A 107 6.89 -19.31 12.88
N ILE A 108 7.26 -18.05 13.04
CA ILE A 108 6.40 -16.89 12.75
C ILE A 108 6.30 -16.64 11.24
N PRO A 109 7.41 -16.42 10.50
CA PRO A 109 7.31 -16.10 9.09
C PRO A 109 6.76 -17.27 8.26
N ASP A 110 7.12 -18.51 8.56
CA ASP A 110 6.57 -19.67 7.83
C ASP A 110 5.05 -19.75 7.99
N LYS A 111 4.58 -19.57 9.23
CA LYS A 111 3.16 -19.57 9.54
C LYS A 111 2.43 -18.44 8.81
N PHE A 112 3.08 -17.31 8.52
CA PHE A 112 2.48 -16.25 7.71
C PHE A 112 2.44 -16.63 6.23
N PHE A 113 3.59 -16.98 5.64
CA PHE A 113 3.71 -17.22 4.20
C PHE A 113 2.91 -18.44 3.72
N LYS A 114 2.75 -19.47 4.56
CA LYS A 114 1.92 -20.64 4.26
C LYS A 114 0.44 -20.30 4.00
N GLN A 115 -0.03 -19.18 4.56
CA GLN A 115 -1.43 -18.74 4.46
C GLN A 115 -1.66 -17.79 3.30
N VAL A 116 -0.61 -17.24 2.69
CA VAL A 116 -0.73 -16.42 1.48
C VAL A 116 -1.27 -17.32 0.37
N PRO A 117 -2.46 -17.04 -0.19
CA PRO A 117 -3.01 -17.81 -1.29
C PRO A 117 -2.25 -17.54 -2.58
N PRO A 118 -2.20 -18.49 -3.53
CA PRO A 118 -1.49 -18.30 -4.79
C PRO A 118 -2.04 -17.10 -5.57
N GLY A 119 -1.16 -16.38 -6.27
CA GLY A 119 -1.53 -15.28 -7.16
C GLY A 119 -1.50 -13.88 -6.54
N LEU A 120 -1.05 -13.75 -5.30
CA LEU A 120 -0.81 -12.46 -4.65
C LEU A 120 0.68 -12.10 -4.70
N ASN A 121 1.00 -10.90 -5.16
CA ASN A 121 2.38 -10.42 -5.10
C ASN A 121 2.73 -9.97 -3.69
N LEU A 122 3.92 -10.35 -3.25
CA LEU A 122 4.42 -10.00 -1.93
C LEU A 122 5.52 -8.97 -2.06
N MET A 123 5.36 -7.86 -1.35
CA MET A 123 6.46 -6.96 -1.02
C MET A 123 6.72 -7.04 0.48
N VAL A 124 7.88 -7.58 0.85
CA VAL A 124 8.19 -7.97 2.24
C VAL A 124 9.31 -7.10 2.78
N THR A 125 9.08 -6.54 3.97
CA THR A 125 10.09 -5.74 4.67
C THR A 125 10.98 -6.61 5.55
N ILE A 126 12.31 -6.46 5.38
CA ILE A 126 13.35 -6.99 6.26
C ILE A 126 13.76 -5.90 7.25
N ASN A 127 13.64 -6.16 8.54
CA ASN A 127 14.04 -5.22 9.60
C ASN A 127 15.22 -5.74 10.41
N VAL A 128 16.23 -4.88 10.63
CA VAL A 128 17.44 -5.15 11.41
C VAL A 128 17.13 -5.27 12.91
N GLY A 129 16.24 -4.42 13.43
CA GLY A 129 15.91 -4.36 14.84
C GLY A 129 16.84 -3.44 15.66
N ARG A 130 16.25 -2.62 16.53
CA ARG A 130 16.96 -1.56 17.29
C ARG A 130 17.98 -2.09 18.30
N ASP A 131 17.87 -3.35 18.70
CA ASP A 131 18.79 -4.00 19.62
C ASP A 131 20.14 -4.34 18.96
N LYS A 132 20.20 -4.36 17.62
CA LYS A 132 21.40 -4.67 16.84
C LYS A 132 22.23 -3.45 16.46
N ILE A 133 21.68 -2.24 16.61
CA ILE A 133 22.33 -0.97 16.25
C ILE A 133 22.64 -0.10 17.48
N ILE A 134 23.68 0.74 17.39
CA ILE A 134 24.03 1.68 18.45
C ILE A 134 22.86 2.67 18.61
N PRO A 135 22.31 2.86 19.83
CA PRO A 135 21.14 3.70 20.05
C PRO A 135 21.30 5.11 19.46
N GLY A 136 20.35 5.51 18.61
CA GLY A 136 20.36 6.82 17.94
C GLY A 136 21.16 6.89 16.64
N THR A 137 21.70 5.75 16.17
CA THR A 137 22.46 5.61 14.91
C THR A 137 21.98 4.39 14.12
N TRP A 138 22.40 4.26 12.87
CA TRP A 138 22.19 3.06 12.04
C TRP A 138 23.43 2.17 11.98
N GLN A 139 24.43 2.43 12.81
CA GLN A 139 25.62 1.59 12.93
C GLN A 139 25.32 0.35 13.76
N PHE A 140 25.78 -0.81 13.31
CA PHE A 140 25.70 -2.04 14.09
C PHE A 140 26.56 -1.96 15.37
N LYS A 141 26.10 -2.64 16.43
CA LYS A 141 26.86 -2.76 17.69
C LYS A 141 28.07 -3.69 17.55
N GLY A 142 28.97 -3.61 18.53
CA GLY A 142 30.06 -4.58 18.72
C GLY A 142 31.31 -4.29 17.88
N LYS A 143 32.20 -5.28 17.77
CA LYS A 143 33.42 -5.17 16.96
C LYS A 143 33.04 -4.86 15.51
N GLN A 144 33.69 -3.87 14.93
CA GLN A 144 33.38 -3.35 13.60
C GLN A 144 33.40 -4.48 12.57
N GLY A 145 32.24 -4.81 12.01
CA GLY A 145 32.08 -5.80 10.92
C GLY A 145 31.36 -7.11 11.26
N GLU A 146 31.38 -7.59 12.51
CA GLU A 146 30.75 -8.90 12.85
C GLU A 146 29.26 -8.90 12.53
N LEU A 147 28.50 -7.96 13.12
CA LEU A 147 27.05 -7.87 12.90
C LEU A 147 26.68 -7.44 11.48
N ILE A 148 27.53 -6.69 10.78
CA ILE A 148 27.29 -6.35 9.37
C ILE A 148 27.35 -7.62 8.51
N LYS A 149 28.39 -8.44 8.70
CA LYS A 149 28.53 -9.72 8.02
C LYS A 149 27.36 -10.64 8.35
N LYS A 150 27.02 -10.75 9.64
CA LYS A 150 25.89 -11.56 10.11
C LYS A 150 24.53 -11.08 9.60
N PHE A 151 24.35 -9.78 9.39
CA PHE A 151 23.16 -9.26 8.74
C PHE A 151 23.09 -9.72 7.28
N GLY A 152 24.20 -9.69 6.54
CA GLY A 152 24.26 -10.21 5.17
C GLY A 152 23.92 -11.71 5.10
N GLU A 153 24.53 -12.53 5.97
CA GLU A 153 24.22 -13.97 6.08
C GLU A 153 22.74 -14.21 6.42
N PHE A 154 22.20 -13.46 7.40
CA PHE A 154 20.78 -13.52 7.75
C PHE A 154 19.87 -13.22 6.55
N VAL A 155 20.17 -12.17 5.79
CA VAL A 155 19.39 -11.77 4.61
C VAL A 155 19.46 -12.84 3.51
N GLN A 156 20.64 -13.44 3.27
CA GLN A 156 20.77 -14.54 2.30
C GLN A 156 19.85 -15.72 2.67
N HIS A 157 19.89 -16.18 3.93
CA HIS A 157 19.04 -17.29 4.39
C HIS A 157 17.54 -16.96 4.38
N VAL A 158 17.17 -15.71 4.62
CA VAL A 158 15.77 -15.27 4.46
C VAL A 158 15.35 -15.37 3.00
N VAL A 159 16.17 -14.87 2.08
CA VAL A 159 15.80 -14.82 0.65
C VAL A 159 15.72 -16.23 0.09
N GLU A 160 16.74 -17.05 0.31
CA GLU A 160 16.78 -18.48 -0.06
C GLU A 160 15.49 -19.19 0.36
N ARG A 161 15.09 -19.02 1.63
CA ARG A 161 13.91 -19.70 2.17
C ARG A 161 12.59 -19.34 1.45
N TYR A 162 12.52 -18.18 0.80
CA TYR A 162 11.27 -17.65 0.25
C TYR A 162 11.35 -17.26 -1.24
N ASP A 163 12.42 -17.60 -1.95
CA ASP A 163 12.60 -17.23 -3.36
C ASP A 163 11.95 -18.20 -4.34
N GLY A 164 11.55 -19.40 -3.89
CA GLY A 164 10.78 -20.35 -4.66
C GLY A 164 11.53 -21.02 -5.80
N ASP A 165 12.87 -21.13 -5.73
CA ASP A 165 13.68 -21.76 -6.76
C ASP A 165 13.79 -23.30 -6.63
N GLY A 166 13.24 -23.85 -5.54
CA GLY A 166 13.25 -25.29 -5.22
C GLY A 166 14.39 -25.73 -4.31
N ILE A 167 15.31 -24.84 -3.92
CA ILE A 167 16.43 -25.11 -3.01
C ILE A 167 16.09 -24.51 -1.64
N ASP A 168 16.12 -25.33 -0.59
CA ASP A 168 15.88 -24.96 0.82
C ASP A 168 14.65 -24.05 1.11
N ASP A 169 13.70 -24.05 0.18
CA ASP A 169 12.44 -23.33 0.25
C ASP A 169 11.64 -23.71 1.50
N MET A 170 10.86 -22.76 2.01
CA MET A 170 9.85 -23.03 3.01
C MET A 170 8.90 -24.15 2.51
N PRO A 171 8.73 -25.27 3.24
CA PRO A 171 7.80 -26.32 2.84
C PRO A 171 6.36 -25.79 2.68
N GLY A 172 5.81 -25.95 1.47
CA GLY A 172 4.46 -25.48 1.13
C GLY A 172 4.38 -23.99 0.80
N LEU A 173 5.49 -23.36 0.40
CA LEU A 173 5.49 -22.02 -0.18
C LEU A 173 4.63 -21.97 -1.44
N LYS A 174 3.70 -21.02 -1.47
CA LYS A 174 2.75 -20.84 -2.60
C LYS A 174 3.08 -19.65 -3.48
N ASN A 175 3.74 -18.64 -2.91
CA ASN A 175 4.10 -17.41 -3.61
C ASN A 175 5.54 -17.06 -3.24
N PRO A 176 6.46 -17.11 -4.21
CA PRO A 176 7.80 -16.59 -4.04
C PRO A 176 7.80 -15.10 -3.70
N VAL A 177 8.71 -14.67 -2.83
CA VAL A 177 8.93 -13.25 -2.53
C VAL A 177 9.98 -12.70 -3.46
N LYS A 178 9.55 -11.88 -4.42
CA LYS A 178 10.43 -11.25 -5.42
C LYS A 178 10.64 -9.75 -5.19
N PHE A 179 10.07 -9.18 -4.13
CA PHE A 179 10.20 -7.76 -3.81
C PHE A 179 10.52 -7.58 -2.33
N TRP A 180 11.75 -7.18 -2.04
CA TRP A 180 12.28 -7.06 -0.69
C TRP A 180 12.53 -5.59 -0.34
N GLN A 181 11.86 -5.09 0.70
CA GLN A 181 12.13 -3.77 1.26
C GLN A 181 13.11 -3.89 2.43
N ILE A 182 14.17 -3.08 2.43
CA ILE A 182 15.11 -3.03 3.56
C ILE A 182 14.70 -1.89 4.48
N GLU A 183 14.29 -2.23 5.70
CA GLU A 183 13.74 -1.35 6.74
C GLU A 183 12.45 -0.61 6.39
N ASN A 184 11.77 -0.11 7.43
CA ASN A 184 10.62 0.77 7.29
C ASN A 184 10.88 2.12 7.96
N GLU A 185 10.60 3.21 7.25
CA GLU A 185 10.62 4.58 7.76
C GLU A 185 11.77 4.91 8.75
N PRO A 186 13.04 4.89 8.32
CA PRO A 186 14.22 4.87 9.21
C PRO A 186 14.37 6.11 10.13
N ILE A 187 13.54 7.13 9.89
CA ILE A 187 13.55 8.42 10.58
C ILE A 187 12.15 8.89 11.01
N ALA A 188 11.13 8.02 11.09
CA ALA A 188 9.76 8.39 11.47
C ALA A 188 9.63 8.99 12.89
N ASN A 189 10.45 8.51 13.82
CA ASN A 189 10.29 8.77 15.26
C ASN A 189 11.04 10.02 15.74
N ILE A 190 10.82 11.17 15.09
CA ILE A 190 11.37 12.46 15.54
C ILE A 190 10.53 13.00 16.70
N LYS A 191 10.96 12.77 17.94
CA LYS A 191 10.38 13.47 19.10
C LYS A 191 10.95 14.88 19.19
N LYS A 192 10.07 15.89 19.37
CA LYS A 192 10.50 17.26 19.69
C LYS A 192 11.15 17.28 21.08
N PRO A 193 12.18 18.11 21.30
CA PRO A 193 12.63 18.46 22.66
C PRO A 193 11.49 19.04 23.48
N THR A 194 11.16 18.35 24.58
CA THR A 194 10.38 18.95 25.67
C THR A 194 11.34 19.70 26.60
N ARG A 195 10.82 20.59 27.45
CA ARG A 195 11.60 21.43 28.40
C ARG A 195 12.56 20.65 29.33
N GLY A 196 12.47 19.31 29.39
CA GLY A 196 13.40 18.42 30.12
C GLY A 196 14.46 17.72 29.27
N GLY A 197 14.63 18.09 27.99
CA GLY A 197 15.56 17.45 27.06
C GLY A 197 15.04 16.13 26.44
N VAL A 198 15.50 15.81 25.23
CA VAL A 198 15.24 14.50 24.58
C VAL A 198 16.34 13.52 25.01
N LYS A 199 15.98 12.36 25.58
CA LYS A 199 16.94 11.26 25.79
C LYS A 199 17.62 10.94 24.45
N LYS A 200 18.94 10.66 24.40
CA LYS A 200 19.66 10.38 23.13
C LYS A 200 18.95 9.31 22.26
N SER A 201 18.34 8.31 22.89
CA SER A 201 17.54 7.25 22.25
C SER A 201 16.22 7.70 21.60
N GLN A 202 15.82 8.95 21.78
CA GLN A 202 14.60 9.56 21.25
C GLN A 202 14.89 10.67 20.21
N ARG A 203 16.16 10.92 19.89
CA ARG A 203 16.56 11.84 18.81
C ARG A 203 16.40 11.16 17.45
N PRO A 204 16.13 11.92 16.37
CA PRO A 204 16.10 11.37 15.01
C PRO A 204 17.41 10.69 14.71
N ASN A 205 17.34 9.47 14.18
CA ASN A 205 18.52 8.76 13.69
C ASN A 205 18.95 9.35 12.35
N LEU A 206 19.75 10.42 12.39
CA LEU A 206 20.25 11.09 11.17
C LEU A 206 21.53 10.42 10.62
N ASP A 207 21.88 9.23 11.10
CA ASP A 207 23.03 8.48 10.61
C ASP A 207 22.76 7.85 9.25
N TRP A 208 22.74 8.70 8.23
CA TRP A 208 22.53 8.28 6.84
C TRP A 208 23.63 7.35 6.35
N ARG A 209 24.86 7.42 6.91
CA ARG A 209 25.98 6.54 6.52
C ARG A 209 25.74 5.11 6.99
N GLY A 210 25.39 4.93 8.27
CA GLY A 210 25.01 3.62 8.79
C GLY A 210 23.84 3.02 8.02
N PHE A 211 22.84 3.85 7.68
CA PHE A 211 21.70 3.37 6.90
C PHE A 211 22.08 2.98 5.46
N ALA A 212 22.93 3.77 4.80
CA ALA A 212 23.44 3.41 3.47
C ALA A 212 24.24 2.10 3.51
N GLN A 213 24.98 1.82 4.59
CA GLN A 213 25.67 0.54 4.78
C GLN A 213 24.69 -0.64 4.92
N ILE A 214 23.58 -0.45 5.65
CA ILE A 214 22.51 -1.45 5.76
C ILE A 214 21.91 -1.74 4.38
N LEU A 215 21.57 -0.71 3.60
CA LEU A 215 21.04 -0.87 2.24
C LEU A 215 22.03 -1.62 1.33
N LYS A 216 23.30 -1.20 1.32
CA LYS A 216 24.37 -1.85 0.54
C LYS A 216 24.54 -3.33 0.90
N THR A 217 24.49 -3.64 2.20
CA THR A 217 24.67 -5.01 2.70
C THR A 217 23.47 -5.88 2.35
N GLY A 218 22.25 -5.40 2.62
CA GLY A 218 21.03 -6.13 2.30
C GLY A 218 20.86 -6.33 0.79
N TYR A 219 21.14 -5.32 -0.03
CA TYR A 219 21.07 -5.46 -1.49
C TYR A 219 21.98 -6.56 -2.02
N LYS A 220 23.26 -6.55 -1.62
CA LYS A 220 24.23 -7.57 -2.05
C LYS A 220 23.81 -8.97 -1.61
N ALA A 221 23.33 -9.10 -0.37
CA ALA A 221 22.85 -10.37 0.16
C ALA A 221 21.62 -10.87 -0.62
N ILE A 222 20.62 -10.01 -0.87
CA ILE A 222 19.43 -10.37 -1.65
C ILE A 222 19.82 -10.81 -3.06
N LYS A 223 20.62 -10.01 -3.78
CA LYS A 223 21.03 -10.34 -5.15
C LYS A 223 21.91 -11.59 -5.24
N SER A 224 22.61 -11.93 -4.16
CA SER A 224 23.44 -13.13 -4.08
C SER A 224 22.61 -14.39 -3.90
N ALA A 225 21.49 -14.33 -3.19
CA ALA A 225 20.57 -15.45 -3.02
C ALA A 225 19.63 -15.54 -4.24
N ASP A 226 18.94 -14.45 -4.57
CA ASP A 226 18.06 -14.35 -5.73
C ASP A 226 18.41 -13.14 -6.60
N SER A 227 19.13 -13.41 -7.70
CA SER A 227 19.51 -12.37 -8.66
C SER A 227 18.30 -11.74 -9.39
N THR A 228 17.14 -12.42 -9.41
CA THR A 228 15.91 -11.97 -10.06
C THR A 228 15.04 -11.10 -9.14
N ALA A 229 15.27 -11.13 -7.82
CA ALA A 229 14.53 -10.34 -6.86
C ALA A 229 14.79 -8.84 -7.02
N SER A 230 13.77 -8.01 -6.75
CA SER A 230 13.87 -6.55 -6.72
C SER A 230 14.03 -6.03 -5.29
N VAL A 231 14.93 -5.07 -5.10
CA VAL A 231 15.20 -4.46 -3.79
C VAL A 231 14.63 -3.04 -3.70
N LEU A 232 13.77 -2.80 -2.72
CA LEU A 232 13.19 -1.50 -2.42
C LEU A 232 13.99 -0.79 -1.32
N SER A 233 14.12 0.54 -1.44
CA SER A 233 14.50 1.37 -0.29
C SER A 233 13.43 1.31 0.80
N ALA A 234 13.79 1.68 2.04
CA ALA A 234 12.77 2.03 3.03
C ALA A 234 11.91 3.21 2.55
N GLY A 235 10.68 3.29 3.04
CA GLY A 235 9.78 4.40 2.75
C GLY A 235 10.24 5.73 3.34
N VAL A 236 10.33 6.77 2.50
CA VAL A 236 10.45 8.16 2.98
C VAL A 236 9.12 8.64 3.56
N VAL A 237 9.08 8.95 4.87
CA VAL A 237 7.87 9.45 5.54
C VAL A 237 7.50 10.85 5.08
N SER A 238 6.21 11.08 4.81
CA SER A 238 5.70 12.44 4.62
C SER A 238 5.89 13.33 5.87
N ALA A 239 6.62 14.43 5.72
CA ALA A 239 6.90 15.36 6.81
C ALA A 239 5.78 16.39 7.01
N ARG A 240 5.63 16.94 8.22
CA ARG A 240 4.97 18.25 8.40
C ARG A 240 5.83 19.36 7.76
N PRO A 241 5.24 20.48 7.31
CA PRO A 241 6.02 21.67 6.95
C PRO A 241 7.03 22.02 8.06
N GLY A 242 8.30 22.21 7.69
CA GLY A 242 9.43 22.40 8.63
C GLY A 242 10.29 21.15 8.87
N ASN A 243 9.71 19.95 8.89
CA ASN A 243 10.47 18.69 9.06
C ASN A 243 10.93 18.08 7.73
N ALA A 244 10.40 18.55 6.59
CA ALA A 244 10.74 18.02 5.26
C ALA A 244 12.24 18.18 4.93
N LYS A 245 12.86 19.28 5.38
CA LYS A 245 14.31 19.49 5.26
C LYS A 245 15.10 18.46 6.05
N LEU A 246 14.70 18.23 7.30
CA LEU A 246 15.35 17.26 8.17
C LEU A 246 15.23 15.83 7.64
N LEU A 247 14.04 15.43 7.20
CA LEU A 247 13.79 14.07 6.74
C LEU A 247 14.42 13.81 5.37
N PHE A 248 14.18 14.70 4.40
CA PHE A 248 14.64 14.45 3.04
C PHE A 248 16.04 15.01 2.79
N ASP A 249 16.28 16.30 3.03
CA ASP A 249 17.55 16.94 2.63
C ASP A 249 18.73 16.50 3.50
N ASN A 250 18.52 16.28 4.80
CA ASN A 250 19.61 15.93 5.72
C ASN A 250 19.85 14.43 5.87
N PHE A 251 18.91 13.57 5.47
CA PHE A 251 19.04 12.11 5.58
C PHE A 251 18.97 11.46 4.21
N TRP A 252 17.80 11.47 3.55
CA TRP A 252 17.60 10.72 2.31
C TRP A 252 18.43 11.22 1.12
N LYS A 253 18.62 12.54 0.96
CA LYS A 253 19.44 13.07 -0.13
C LYS A 253 20.90 12.62 -0.03
N PRO A 254 21.57 12.68 1.15
CA PRO A 254 22.87 12.05 1.36
C PRO A 254 22.88 10.54 1.11
N VAL A 255 21.86 9.78 1.57
CA VAL A 255 21.74 8.34 1.25
C VAL A 255 21.73 8.13 -0.26
N ILE A 256 20.85 8.81 -0.99
CA ILE A 256 20.73 8.70 -2.45
C ILE A 256 22.07 9.00 -3.14
N LYS A 257 22.76 10.07 -2.72
CA LYS A 257 24.08 10.42 -3.25
C LYS A 257 25.13 9.34 -2.98
N GLU A 258 25.13 8.75 -1.79
CA GLU A 258 26.05 7.68 -1.38
C GLU A 258 25.81 6.35 -2.11
N LEU A 259 24.56 6.10 -2.52
CA LEU A 259 24.21 4.92 -3.31
C LEU A 259 24.54 5.10 -4.80
N ASN A 260 24.53 6.34 -5.31
CA ASN A 260 25.00 6.73 -6.65
C ASN A 260 24.54 5.78 -7.77
N GLY A 261 23.22 5.59 -7.90
CA GLY A 261 22.62 4.74 -8.93
C GLY A 261 22.62 3.23 -8.64
N ASN A 262 23.14 2.79 -7.48
CA ASN A 262 23.30 1.39 -7.14
C ASN A 262 22.50 1.00 -5.88
N TYR A 263 22.47 -0.30 -5.57
CA TYR A 263 22.00 -0.87 -4.30
C TYR A 263 20.52 -0.71 -3.95
N ILE A 264 19.70 -0.20 -4.88
CA ILE A 264 18.24 -0.28 -4.84
C ILE A 264 17.73 -0.39 -6.29
N ASP A 265 16.67 -1.17 -6.50
CA ASP A 265 16.01 -1.31 -7.80
C ASP A 265 14.74 -0.47 -7.88
N ILE A 266 14.13 -0.16 -6.73
CA ILE A 266 12.90 0.62 -6.60
C ILE A 266 13.05 1.59 -5.42
N PHE A 267 12.63 2.85 -5.60
CA PHE A 267 12.61 3.83 -4.51
C PHE A 267 11.20 3.97 -3.93
N ASP A 268 11.09 4.06 -2.60
CA ASP A 268 9.80 4.10 -1.90
C ASP A 268 9.59 5.39 -1.09
N PHE A 269 8.35 5.85 -1.01
CA PHE A 269 7.92 6.92 -0.14
C PHE A 269 6.48 6.74 0.36
N HIS A 270 6.19 7.31 1.53
CA HIS A 270 4.88 7.24 2.17
C HIS A 270 4.21 8.62 2.19
N TRP A 271 2.90 8.66 1.91
CA TRP A 271 2.19 9.93 1.83
C TRP A 271 0.88 9.96 2.60
N TYR A 272 0.88 10.65 3.76
CA TYR A 272 -0.29 10.80 4.64
C TYR A 272 -0.81 12.24 4.73
N LYS A 273 -0.26 13.16 3.93
CA LYS A 273 -0.71 14.57 3.82
C LYS A 273 -1.83 14.69 2.77
N PRO A 274 -2.42 15.89 2.54
CA PRO A 274 -3.44 16.04 1.49
C PRO A 274 -2.97 15.43 0.17
N TRP A 275 -3.86 14.67 -0.47
CA TRP A 275 -3.54 13.85 -1.65
C TRP A 275 -2.88 14.67 -2.77
N ASN A 276 -3.35 15.91 -3.00
CA ASN A 276 -2.90 16.76 -4.10
C ASN A 276 -1.45 17.26 -3.95
N MET A 277 -0.91 17.23 -2.73
CA MET A 277 0.45 17.67 -2.43
C MET A 277 1.51 16.59 -2.68
N SER A 278 1.10 15.34 -2.92
CA SER A 278 2.03 14.21 -3.15
C SER A 278 2.93 14.43 -4.36
N ARG A 279 2.41 15.07 -5.42
CA ARG A 279 3.16 15.35 -6.66
C ARG A 279 4.36 16.27 -6.41
N ILE A 280 4.22 17.27 -5.54
CA ILE A 280 5.32 18.20 -5.21
C ILE A 280 6.45 17.43 -4.53
N PHE A 281 6.11 16.55 -3.59
CA PHE A 281 7.11 15.74 -2.90
C PHE A 281 7.75 14.71 -3.84
N TYR A 282 6.95 14.05 -4.68
CA TYR A 282 7.44 13.17 -5.73
C TYR A 282 8.42 13.87 -6.67
N ASN A 283 8.11 15.07 -7.14
CA ASN A 283 9.01 15.81 -8.04
C ASN A 283 10.37 16.07 -7.38
N LYS A 284 10.39 16.38 -6.08
CA LYS A 284 11.65 16.53 -5.32
C LYS A 284 12.43 15.22 -5.24
N ILE A 285 11.75 14.11 -4.95
CA ILE A 285 12.34 12.76 -4.94
C ILE A 285 12.92 12.43 -6.31
N ARG A 286 12.10 12.51 -7.36
CA ARG A 286 12.44 12.19 -8.74
C ARG A 286 13.65 12.98 -9.23
N HIS A 287 13.63 14.31 -9.04
CA HIS A 287 14.75 15.18 -9.37
C HIS A 287 16.05 14.76 -8.66
N THR A 288 15.97 14.44 -7.37
CA THR A 288 17.14 14.00 -6.60
C THR A 288 17.66 12.65 -7.09
N LEU A 289 16.77 11.71 -7.42
CA LEU A 289 17.15 10.42 -7.98
C LEU A 289 17.81 10.57 -9.36
N ASP A 290 17.26 11.41 -10.24
CA ASP A 290 17.80 11.65 -11.58
C ASP A 290 19.23 12.21 -11.53
N GLN A 291 19.49 13.14 -10.61
CA GLN A 291 20.82 13.74 -10.41
C GLN A 291 21.87 12.78 -9.84
N ASN A 292 21.48 11.62 -9.33
CA ASN A 292 22.36 10.71 -8.60
C ASN A 292 22.31 9.28 -9.19
N GLY A 293 22.13 9.16 -10.51
CA GLY A 293 22.28 7.89 -11.24
C GLY A 293 21.05 6.98 -11.25
N PHE A 294 19.92 7.39 -10.68
CA PHE A 294 18.70 6.57 -10.56
C PHE A 294 17.61 6.92 -11.60
N SER A 295 17.97 7.49 -12.75
CA SER A 295 16.99 8.04 -13.72
C SER A 295 15.96 7.03 -14.25
N LYS A 296 16.29 5.73 -14.24
CA LYS A 296 15.38 4.63 -14.63
C LYS A 296 14.69 3.95 -13.44
N THR A 297 15.08 4.28 -12.21
CA THR A 297 14.57 3.63 -11.00
C THR A 297 13.11 4.01 -10.78
N PRO A 298 12.16 3.04 -10.82
CA PRO A 298 10.77 3.30 -10.54
C PRO A 298 10.58 3.77 -9.09
N VAL A 299 9.53 4.56 -8.87
CA VAL A 299 9.13 5.04 -7.54
C VAL A 299 7.79 4.42 -7.18
N TRP A 300 7.72 3.79 -6.01
CA TRP A 300 6.49 3.24 -5.44
C TRP A 300 6.05 4.10 -4.25
N MET A 301 4.75 4.10 -3.97
CA MET A 301 4.17 4.66 -2.76
C MET A 301 3.63 3.52 -1.91
N THR A 302 4.44 2.97 -1.02
CA THR A 302 4.07 1.73 -0.30
C THR A 302 3.24 1.95 0.95
N GLU A 303 2.96 3.20 1.30
CA GLU A 303 1.92 3.56 2.26
C GLU A 303 1.24 4.90 1.93
N THR A 304 -0.10 4.89 1.90
CA THR A 304 -0.96 6.07 1.96
C THR A 304 -2.28 5.73 2.64
N ALA A 305 -2.90 6.70 3.28
CA ALA A 305 -4.16 6.49 3.98
C ALA A 305 -4.92 7.78 4.23
N ALA A 306 -6.19 7.61 4.59
CA ALA A 306 -7.04 8.64 5.14
C ALA A 306 -7.83 8.08 6.32
N SER A 307 -7.94 8.86 7.40
CA SER A 307 -8.74 8.50 8.57
C SER A 307 -10.21 8.82 8.34
N SER A 308 -11.11 7.90 8.71
CA SER A 308 -12.54 8.23 8.78
C SER A 308 -12.91 9.05 10.03
N GLN A 309 -12.03 9.14 11.04
CA GLN A 309 -12.32 9.88 12.27
C GLN A 309 -12.53 11.37 11.98
N GLY A 310 -13.62 11.93 12.50
CA GLY A 310 -13.97 13.35 12.38
C GLY A 310 -14.49 13.80 11.01
N LYS A 311 -14.41 12.97 9.96
CA LYS A 311 -14.91 13.29 8.60
C LYS A 311 -15.87 12.25 8.01
N GLY A 312 -15.95 11.07 8.61
CA GLY A 312 -16.86 9.99 8.22
C GLY A 312 -16.32 9.10 7.08
N GLU A 313 -16.99 7.96 6.88
CA GLU A 313 -16.61 6.96 5.88
C GLU A 313 -16.69 7.50 4.45
N LYS A 314 -17.70 8.34 4.15
CA LYS A 314 -17.89 8.92 2.80
C LYS A 314 -16.70 9.77 2.40
N TRP A 315 -16.17 10.58 3.33
CA TRP A 315 -14.95 11.34 3.07
C TRP A 315 -13.73 10.44 2.85
N GLN A 316 -13.56 9.40 3.69
CA GLN A 316 -12.47 8.44 3.54
C GLN A 316 -12.51 7.73 2.16
N ALA A 317 -13.70 7.32 1.72
CA ALA A 317 -13.92 6.70 0.42
C ALA A 317 -13.61 7.64 -0.75
N ILE A 318 -13.99 8.91 -0.67
CA ILE A 318 -13.63 9.93 -1.68
C ILE A 318 -12.11 10.12 -1.73
N ASP A 319 -11.46 10.26 -0.57
CA ASP A 319 -10.01 10.48 -0.46
C ASP A 319 -9.21 9.25 -0.93
N MET A 320 -9.73 8.04 -0.68
CA MET A 320 -9.21 6.77 -1.20
C MET A 320 -9.04 6.82 -2.72
N ILE A 321 -10.11 7.08 -3.47
CA ILE A 321 -10.05 7.10 -4.95
C ILE A 321 -9.02 8.11 -5.43
N ARG A 322 -8.98 9.30 -4.83
CA ARG A 322 -8.00 10.34 -5.18
C ARG A 322 -6.57 9.89 -4.92
N ARG A 323 -6.29 9.28 -3.77
CA ARG A 323 -4.95 8.79 -3.39
C ARG A 323 -4.47 7.61 -4.21
N MET A 324 -5.36 6.72 -4.63
CA MET A 324 -4.96 5.54 -5.41
C MET A 324 -4.69 5.91 -6.88
N ILE A 325 -5.41 6.91 -7.44
CA ILE A 325 -5.31 7.27 -8.86
C ILE A 325 -4.32 8.41 -9.12
N TYR A 326 -4.34 9.47 -8.31
CA TYR A 326 -3.54 10.66 -8.56
C TYR A 326 -2.03 10.37 -8.70
N PRO A 327 -1.40 9.53 -7.86
CA PRO A 327 0.03 9.24 -7.97
C PRO A 327 0.47 8.60 -9.28
N LEU A 328 -0.40 7.77 -9.85
CA LEU A 328 -0.14 7.07 -11.10
C LEU A 328 0.01 8.06 -12.26
N SER A 329 -0.73 9.18 -12.22
CA SER A 329 -0.72 10.20 -13.27
C SER A 329 0.61 10.94 -13.44
N TYR A 330 1.49 10.91 -12.44
CA TYR A 330 2.77 11.62 -12.46
C TYR A 330 3.99 10.68 -12.30
N GLY A 331 3.79 9.36 -12.42
CA GLY A 331 4.88 8.40 -12.60
C GLY A 331 5.10 7.41 -11.46
N VAL A 332 4.34 7.49 -10.36
CA VAL A 332 4.35 6.43 -9.32
C VAL A 332 3.83 5.13 -9.94
N LYS A 333 4.52 4.02 -9.69
CA LYS A 333 4.21 2.73 -10.34
C LYS A 333 3.28 1.83 -9.52
N LYS A 334 3.30 1.95 -8.20
CA LYS A 334 2.40 1.22 -7.30
C LYS A 334 1.99 2.10 -6.12
N VAL A 335 0.75 1.93 -5.67
CA VAL A 335 0.18 2.65 -4.52
C VAL A 335 -0.47 1.65 -3.59
N PHE A 336 -0.06 1.67 -2.33
CA PHE A 336 -0.55 0.76 -1.30
C PHE A 336 -1.34 1.53 -0.25
N TRP A 337 -2.57 1.09 0.02
CA TRP A 337 -3.37 1.65 1.10
C TRP A 337 -2.98 1.05 2.45
N PHE A 338 -2.76 1.90 3.44
CA PHE A 338 -2.62 1.53 4.84
C PHE A 338 -3.92 1.89 5.58
N SER A 339 -4.72 0.99 6.12
CA SER A 339 -4.60 -0.47 6.23
C SER A 339 -5.93 -1.15 5.89
N MET A 340 -5.93 -2.49 5.83
CA MET A 340 -7.15 -3.26 5.57
C MET A 340 -8.15 -3.18 6.74
N ILE A 341 -7.73 -3.47 7.96
CA ILE A 341 -8.51 -3.27 9.19
C ILE A 341 -7.97 -2.07 9.94
N GLU A 342 -8.85 -1.42 10.68
CA GLU A 342 -8.48 -0.35 11.59
C GLU A 342 -7.39 -0.75 12.57
N GLY A 343 -6.58 0.27 12.83
CA GLY A 343 -5.72 0.41 13.98
C GLY A 343 -4.29 -0.10 13.87
N ASP A 344 -3.41 0.65 14.54
CA ASP A 344 -1.96 0.49 14.56
C ASP A 344 -1.51 0.30 16.03
N PRO A 345 -0.88 -0.84 16.40
CA PRO A 345 -0.43 -1.04 17.76
C PRO A 345 0.63 -0.01 18.23
N PRO A 346 0.54 0.51 19.47
CA PRO A 346 -0.55 0.34 20.44
C PRO A 346 -1.77 1.21 20.06
N PHE A 347 -2.93 0.57 19.93
CA PHE A 347 -4.20 1.20 19.55
C PHE A 347 -4.67 2.13 20.66
N GLN A 348 -4.89 3.39 20.32
CA GLN A 348 -5.23 4.44 21.30
C GLN A 348 -6.45 5.26 20.85
N CYS A 349 -7.24 4.74 19.91
CA CYS A 349 -8.37 5.42 19.29
C CYS A 349 -8.00 6.82 18.77
N LYS A 350 -6.78 6.94 18.24
CA LYS A 350 -6.27 8.16 17.61
C LYS A 350 -6.65 8.18 16.13
N PRO A 351 -6.54 9.32 15.43
CA PRO A 351 -6.90 9.40 14.01
C PRO A 351 -6.21 8.35 13.12
N THR A 352 -4.97 7.98 13.43
CA THR A 352 -4.23 6.92 12.70
C THR A 352 -4.89 5.55 12.83
N ASP A 353 -5.66 5.31 13.90
CA ASP A 353 -6.32 4.04 14.12
C ASP A 353 -7.54 3.85 13.19
N TYR A 354 -8.15 4.92 12.69
CA TYR A 354 -9.34 4.85 11.83
C TYR A 354 -9.00 4.85 10.32
N MET A 355 -7.76 4.49 9.96
CA MET A 355 -7.30 4.42 8.56
C MET A 355 -7.72 3.13 7.85
N GLY A 356 -8.13 2.12 8.61
CA GLY A 356 -8.69 0.88 8.10
C GLY A 356 -9.94 1.07 7.27
N ILE A 357 -10.16 0.17 6.31
CA ILE A 357 -11.42 0.09 5.53
C ILE A 357 -12.42 -0.93 6.10
N ILE A 358 -12.01 -1.65 7.14
CA ILE A 358 -12.82 -2.58 7.93
C ILE A 358 -12.66 -2.18 9.39
N TYR A 359 -13.78 -2.14 10.10
CA TYR A 359 -13.83 -1.84 11.52
C TYR A 359 -13.18 -2.92 12.37
N ASP A 360 -12.51 -2.49 13.45
CA ASP A 360 -11.79 -3.37 14.37
C ASP A 360 -12.59 -3.70 15.65
N GLY A 361 -13.75 -3.07 15.82
CA GLY A 361 -14.75 -3.37 16.85
C GLY A 361 -14.45 -2.84 18.24
N TYR A 362 -13.60 -1.82 18.41
CA TYR A 362 -13.15 -1.42 19.76
C TYR A 362 -13.36 0.04 20.13
N CYS A 363 -13.12 0.98 19.22
CA CYS A 363 -13.25 2.38 19.57
C CYS A 363 -14.71 2.83 19.65
N ASP A 364 -14.99 3.90 20.39
CA ASP A 364 -16.35 4.43 20.52
C ASP A 364 -16.94 4.80 19.15
N GLY A 365 -18.17 4.36 18.89
CA GLY A 365 -18.84 4.55 17.60
C GLY A 365 -18.44 3.55 16.51
N ASP A 366 -17.60 2.56 16.82
CA ASP A 366 -17.34 1.41 15.96
C ASP A 366 -18.54 0.44 15.99
N PRO A 367 -19.14 0.09 14.83
CA PRO A 367 -20.32 -0.77 14.75
C PRO A 367 -20.04 -2.27 14.96
N GLY A 368 -18.77 -2.65 15.06
CA GLY A 368 -18.33 -4.00 15.35
C GLY A 368 -17.20 -4.49 14.43
N TYR A 369 -16.46 -5.46 14.95
CA TYR A 369 -15.35 -6.08 14.24
C TYR A 369 -15.80 -6.72 12.92
N GLY A 370 -15.07 -6.42 11.83
CA GLY A 370 -15.33 -7.01 10.51
C GLY A 370 -16.40 -6.28 9.69
N ILE A 371 -17.04 -5.24 10.25
CA ILE A 371 -17.96 -4.40 9.48
C ILE A 371 -17.16 -3.60 8.44
N LYS A 372 -17.60 -3.67 7.18
CA LYS A 372 -16.92 -3.03 6.04
C LYS A 372 -17.37 -1.58 5.93
N LYS A 373 -16.42 -0.65 5.75
CA LYS A 373 -16.71 0.77 5.50
C LYS A 373 -17.04 1.05 4.03
N LEU A 374 -17.58 2.22 3.71
CA LEU A 374 -17.77 2.70 2.32
C LEU A 374 -16.49 2.64 1.50
N ALA A 375 -15.32 2.88 2.12
CA ALA A 375 -14.02 2.79 1.46
C ALA A 375 -13.70 1.37 0.98
N TYR A 376 -14.20 0.32 1.64
CA TYR A 376 -14.09 -1.07 1.18
C TYR A 376 -14.74 -1.25 -0.18
N TYR A 377 -16.01 -0.85 -0.29
CA TYR A 377 -16.80 -1.02 -1.50
C TYR A 377 -16.29 -0.13 -2.63
N SER A 378 -15.82 1.07 -2.29
CA SER A 378 -15.22 2.02 -3.24
C SER A 378 -13.92 1.48 -3.83
N TYR A 379 -13.05 0.89 -3.01
CA TYR A 379 -11.82 0.24 -3.50
C TYR A 379 -12.15 -0.97 -4.38
N ARG A 380 -13.07 -1.83 -3.94
CA ARG A 380 -13.52 -2.99 -4.73
C ARG A 380 -14.08 -2.59 -6.10
N GLN A 381 -14.87 -1.52 -6.15
CA GLN A 381 -15.37 -1.00 -7.42
C GLN A 381 -14.23 -0.45 -8.28
N MET A 382 -13.28 0.29 -7.69
CA MET A 382 -12.12 0.83 -8.38
C MET A 382 -11.31 -0.26 -9.08
N THR A 383 -10.94 -1.32 -8.36
CA THR A 383 -10.16 -2.43 -8.92
C THR A 383 -10.93 -3.19 -9.98
N HIS A 384 -12.24 -3.37 -9.81
CA HIS A 384 -13.09 -4.03 -10.81
C HIS A 384 -13.22 -3.20 -12.10
N VAL A 385 -13.54 -1.91 -11.98
CA VAL A 385 -13.68 -0.99 -13.13
C VAL A 385 -12.35 -0.83 -13.88
N LEU A 386 -11.24 -0.81 -13.15
CA LEU A 386 -9.91 -0.62 -13.72
C LEU A 386 -9.17 -1.94 -13.99
N LEU A 387 -9.86 -3.07 -13.90
CA LEU A 387 -9.31 -4.37 -14.25
C LEU A 387 -8.85 -4.36 -15.71
N ASN A 388 -7.70 -4.98 -15.99
CA ASN A 388 -7.08 -5.06 -17.32
C ASN A 388 -6.71 -3.72 -17.97
N LYS A 389 -6.67 -2.62 -17.21
CA LYS A 389 -6.26 -1.32 -17.75
C LYS A 389 -4.75 -1.16 -17.70
N ASP A 390 -4.21 -0.55 -18.76
CA ASP A 390 -2.77 -0.29 -18.89
C ASP A 390 -2.42 1.05 -18.23
N PHE A 391 -2.02 0.97 -16.96
CA PHE A 391 -1.62 2.15 -16.19
C PHE A 391 -0.31 2.80 -16.68
N SER A 392 0.49 2.12 -17.50
CA SER A 392 1.64 2.76 -18.14
C SER A 392 1.23 3.81 -19.17
N LYS A 393 -0.03 3.75 -19.64
CA LYS A 393 -0.63 4.66 -20.63
C LYS A 393 -1.67 5.62 -20.03
N ILE A 394 -1.67 5.80 -18.71
CA ILE A 394 -2.55 6.80 -18.06
C ILE A 394 -2.31 8.19 -18.69
N LYS A 395 -3.39 8.84 -19.12
CA LYS A 395 -3.37 10.19 -19.70
C LYS A 395 -4.10 11.16 -18.80
N THR A 396 -3.46 12.27 -18.50
CA THR A 396 -4.07 13.41 -17.81
C THR A 396 -4.90 14.22 -18.81
N ILE A 397 -6.20 14.34 -18.57
CA ILE A 397 -7.12 15.17 -19.36
C ILE A 397 -7.30 16.53 -18.69
N LEU A 398 -7.53 16.51 -17.37
CA LEU A 398 -7.58 17.71 -16.52
C LEU A 398 -6.79 17.42 -15.25
N ASN A 399 -6.02 18.39 -14.78
CA ASN A 399 -5.20 18.34 -13.57
C ASN A 399 -5.41 19.59 -12.71
N GLY A 400 -6.66 19.86 -12.35
CA GLY A 400 -7.05 20.93 -11.45
C GLY A 400 -7.54 22.18 -12.15
N GLU A 401 -7.65 22.20 -13.48
CA GLU A 401 -8.34 23.26 -14.21
C GLU A 401 -9.77 23.34 -13.70
N ASN A 402 -10.19 24.54 -13.29
CA ASN A 402 -11.47 24.74 -12.61
C ASN A 402 -11.68 23.77 -11.42
N ASN A 403 -10.63 23.37 -10.72
CA ASN A 403 -10.66 22.39 -9.63
C ASN A 403 -11.15 20.98 -10.04
N ILE A 404 -11.15 20.64 -11.32
CA ILE A 404 -11.52 19.33 -11.84
C ILE A 404 -10.27 18.55 -12.19
N TYR A 405 -10.26 17.27 -11.85
CA TYR A 405 -9.22 16.33 -12.23
C TYR A 405 -9.86 15.20 -13.03
N ALA A 406 -9.27 14.85 -14.16
CA ALA A 406 -9.77 13.83 -15.06
C ALA A 406 -8.59 13.05 -15.66
N TYR A 407 -8.62 11.73 -15.51
CA TYR A 407 -7.59 10.83 -16.03
C TYR A 407 -8.22 9.76 -16.89
N LYS A 408 -7.66 9.54 -18.07
CA LYS A 408 -8.04 8.47 -18.99
C LYS A 408 -7.09 7.29 -18.82
N ILE A 409 -7.64 6.11 -18.59
CA ILE A 409 -6.91 4.85 -18.48
C ILE A 409 -7.51 3.87 -19.48
N SER A 410 -6.68 3.38 -20.38
CA SER A 410 -7.12 2.61 -21.55
C SER A 410 -6.73 1.14 -21.43
N SER A 411 -7.50 0.30 -22.09
CA SER A 411 -7.15 -1.08 -22.47
C SER A 411 -7.30 -1.21 -23.99
N ALA A 412 -6.97 -2.38 -24.55
CA ALA A 412 -7.16 -2.63 -25.98
C ALA A 412 -8.63 -2.45 -26.43
N SER A 413 -9.60 -2.69 -25.54
CA SER A 413 -11.03 -2.72 -25.88
C SER A 413 -11.86 -1.59 -25.27
N GLN A 414 -11.36 -0.87 -24.25
CA GLN A 414 -12.16 0.09 -23.51
C GLN A 414 -11.33 1.18 -22.82
N ASP A 415 -11.85 2.41 -22.90
CA ASP A 415 -11.39 3.56 -22.13
C ASP A 415 -12.23 3.76 -20.88
N VAL A 416 -11.57 4.09 -19.77
CA VAL A 416 -12.21 4.53 -18.53
C VAL A 416 -11.66 5.91 -18.18
N TYR A 417 -12.54 6.86 -17.89
CA TYR A 417 -12.15 8.13 -17.30
C TYR A 417 -12.48 8.10 -15.80
N VAL A 418 -11.50 8.45 -14.96
CA VAL A 418 -11.69 8.69 -13.53
C VAL A 418 -11.69 10.20 -13.33
N VAL A 419 -12.80 10.73 -12.81
CA VAL A 419 -13.00 12.19 -12.71
C VAL A 419 -13.45 12.57 -11.31
N TRP A 420 -12.92 13.67 -10.78
CA TRP A 420 -13.44 14.27 -9.56
C TRP A 420 -13.31 15.79 -9.56
N TRP A 421 -14.15 16.41 -8.75
CA TRP A 421 -14.06 17.82 -8.41
C TRP A 421 -13.44 17.97 -7.01
N ALA A 422 -12.45 18.84 -6.87
CA ALA A 422 -11.89 19.27 -5.58
C ALA A 422 -12.83 20.31 -4.93
N PHE A 423 -14.03 19.86 -4.59
CA PHE A 423 -15.14 20.67 -4.07
C PHE A 423 -14.78 21.50 -2.84
N GLU A 424 -13.80 21.06 -2.06
CA GLU A 424 -13.32 21.75 -0.87
C GLU A 424 -12.75 23.15 -1.17
N LYS A 425 -12.39 23.42 -2.43
CA LYS A 425 -11.91 24.73 -2.90
C LYS A 425 -13.02 25.70 -3.31
N GLU A 426 -14.27 25.25 -3.39
CA GLU A 426 -15.41 26.04 -3.88
C GLU A 426 -16.58 25.96 -2.90
N LYS A 427 -16.44 26.68 -1.77
CA LYS A 427 -17.46 26.74 -0.71
C LYS A 427 -18.83 27.18 -1.27
N GLY A 428 -19.90 26.59 -0.75
CA GLY A 428 -21.28 26.95 -1.10
C GLY A 428 -21.83 26.32 -2.39
N LYS A 429 -20.99 25.62 -3.18
CA LYS A 429 -21.45 24.88 -4.36
C LYS A 429 -21.71 23.41 -4.01
N ASN A 430 -22.79 22.84 -4.54
CA ASN A 430 -23.12 21.41 -4.40
C ASN A 430 -22.92 20.61 -5.71
N LYS A 431 -22.74 21.30 -6.84
CA LYS A 431 -22.53 20.71 -8.16
C LYS A 431 -21.54 21.55 -8.96
N LYS A 432 -20.88 20.91 -9.92
CA LYS A 432 -20.00 21.59 -10.87
C LYS A 432 -20.19 21.05 -12.29
N LEU A 433 -20.33 21.96 -13.26
CA LEU A 433 -20.33 21.59 -14.67
C LEU A 433 -18.97 21.01 -15.06
N LEU A 434 -18.96 19.76 -15.49
CA LEU A 434 -17.85 19.10 -16.14
C LEU A 434 -18.04 19.20 -17.64
N GLN A 435 -16.98 19.55 -18.35
CA GLN A 435 -16.95 19.50 -19.80
C GLN A 435 -15.53 19.17 -20.28
N PHE A 436 -15.39 18.13 -21.11
CA PHE A 436 -14.14 17.83 -21.82
C PHE A 436 -14.41 16.95 -23.05
N THR A 437 -13.43 16.91 -23.96
CA THR A 437 -13.51 16.15 -25.22
C THR A 437 -13.20 14.66 -25.01
N VAL A 438 -13.99 13.78 -25.61
CA VAL A 438 -13.78 12.32 -25.62
C VAL A 438 -13.57 11.79 -27.04
N ASP A 439 -12.88 10.65 -27.16
CA ASP A 439 -12.44 10.10 -28.44
C ASP A 439 -13.60 9.64 -29.34
N LYS A 440 -14.74 9.25 -28.77
CA LYS A 440 -15.87 8.65 -29.52
C LYS A 440 -17.20 9.25 -29.10
N ASN A 441 -18.11 9.43 -30.06
CA ASN A 441 -19.52 9.68 -29.78
C ASN A 441 -20.21 8.40 -29.28
N GLY A 442 -21.39 8.56 -28.69
CA GLY A 442 -22.25 7.45 -28.27
C GLY A 442 -22.69 7.55 -26.82
N LYS A 443 -23.15 6.42 -26.29
CA LYS A 443 -23.68 6.33 -24.93
C LYS A 443 -22.54 6.05 -23.94
N TYR A 444 -22.46 6.84 -22.88
CA TYR A 444 -21.52 6.68 -21.77
C TYR A 444 -22.29 6.46 -20.48
N VAL A 445 -21.78 5.57 -19.62
CA VAL A 445 -22.24 5.40 -18.24
C VAL A 445 -21.33 6.21 -17.34
N VAL A 446 -21.93 7.05 -16.50
CA VAL A 446 -21.28 7.73 -15.39
C VAL A 446 -21.73 7.05 -14.10
N SER A 447 -20.81 6.40 -13.41
CA SER A 447 -21.04 5.78 -12.10
C SER A 447 -20.29 6.54 -11.03
N GLU A 448 -20.95 6.86 -9.93
CA GLU A 448 -20.28 7.30 -8.70
C GLU A 448 -19.38 6.18 -8.17
N ALA A 449 -18.24 6.58 -7.62
CA ALA A 449 -17.21 5.69 -7.09
C ALA A 449 -17.38 5.34 -5.61
N VAL A 450 -18.39 5.94 -4.96
CA VAL A 450 -18.70 5.77 -3.53
C VAL A 450 -20.16 5.35 -3.42
N PRO A 451 -20.51 4.38 -2.55
CA PRO A 451 -21.90 3.97 -2.39
C PRO A 451 -22.79 5.12 -1.92
N HIS A 452 -24.08 5.09 -2.29
CA HIS A 452 -25.04 6.15 -1.95
C HIS A 452 -25.53 6.11 -0.49
N PHE A 453 -25.03 5.15 0.31
CA PHE A 453 -25.34 4.97 1.72
C PHE A 453 -24.54 5.95 2.62
N ASP A 454 -24.92 6.03 3.90
CA ASP A 454 -24.24 6.88 4.88
C ASP A 454 -23.10 6.14 5.59
N SER A 455 -23.27 4.87 5.91
CA SER A 455 -22.23 3.96 6.37
C SER A 455 -22.21 2.66 5.57
N GLY A 456 -21.04 2.00 5.54
CA GLY A 456 -20.90 0.67 4.97
C GLY A 456 -21.68 -0.41 5.72
N GLN A 457 -22.09 -0.16 6.98
CA GLN A 457 -22.99 -1.06 7.73
C GLN A 457 -24.42 -1.08 7.15
N ASP A 458 -24.84 0.02 6.50
CA ASP A 458 -26.19 0.18 5.96
C ASP A 458 -26.35 -0.55 4.62
N ILE A 459 -25.24 -1.05 4.06
CA ILE A 459 -25.23 -1.73 2.77
C ILE A 459 -25.85 -3.12 2.92
N PRO A 460 -26.92 -3.44 2.16
CA PRO A 460 -27.56 -4.75 2.23
C PRO A 460 -26.60 -5.90 1.92
N LYS A 461 -26.82 -7.04 2.58
CA LYS A 461 -26.10 -8.27 2.28
C LYS A 461 -26.18 -8.58 0.78
N GLY A 462 -25.02 -8.73 0.14
CA GLY A 462 -24.89 -8.97 -1.30
C GLY A 462 -24.54 -7.73 -2.13
N GLY A 463 -24.68 -6.51 -1.60
CA GLY A 463 -24.09 -5.29 -2.17
C GLY A 463 -24.48 -4.95 -3.62
N LYS A 464 -25.68 -5.33 -4.07
CA LYS A 464 -26.15 -5.04 -5.43
C LYS A 464 -26.67 -3.60 -5.54
N ASN A 465 -26.39 -2.94 -6.66
CA ASN A 465 -26.89 -1.60 -7.01
C ASN A 465 -26.57 -0.51 -5.98
N ILE A 466 -25.41 -0.59 -5.32
CA ILE A 466 -25.05 0.33 -4.24
C ILE A 466 -24.47 1.66 -4.72
N PHE A 467 -24.22 1.81 -6.02
CA PHE A 467 -23.64 3.01 -6.63
C PHE A 467 -24.66 3.72 -7.52
N THR A 468 -24.69 5.06 -7.45
CA THR A 468 -25.49 5.88 -8.37
C THR A 468 -24.86 5.81 -9.76
N SER A 469 -25.67 5.54 -10.79
CA SER A 469 -25.22 5.56 -12.18
C SER A 469 -26.23 6.28 -13.07
N LYS A 470 -25.75 6.93 -14.12
CA LYS A 470 -26.58 7.55 -15.16
C LYS A 470 -25.96 7.40 -16.54
N ASP A 471 -26.81 7.39 -17.55
CA ASP A 471 -26.41 7.41 -18.94
C ASP A 471 -26.30 8.84 -19.47
N ILE A 472 -25.30 9.08 -20.33
CA ILE A 472 -25.10 10.33 -21.04
C ILE A 472 -24.87 10.03 -22.52
N ILE A 473 -25.52 10.79 -23.38
CA ILE A 473 -25.29 10.73 -24.83
C ILE A 473 -24.27 11.80 -25.21
N VAL A 474 -23.13 11.37 -25.72
CA VAL A 474 -22.08 12.24 -26.25
C VAL A 474 -22.28 12.43 -27.74
N LYS A 475 -22.37 13.70 -28.15
CA LYS A 475 -22.37 14.17 -29.54
C LYS A 475 -21.23 15.15 -29.74
N ASN A 476 -20.70 15.25 -30.96
CA ASN A 476 -19.61 16.16 -31.33
C ASN A 476 -18.39 16.03 -30.40
N HIS A 477 -18.12 14.82 -29.91
CA HIS A 477 -17.03 14.50 -28.99
C HIS A 477 -17.07 15.26 -27.66
N SER A 478 -18.18 15.92 -27.33
CA SER A 478 -18.32 16.76 -26.14
C SER A 478 -19.08 16.01 -25.05
N LEU A 479 -18.38 15.66 -23.97
CA LEU A 479 -18.99 15.09 -22.79
C LEU A 479 -19.23 16.20 -21.76
N SER A 480 -20.49 16.35 -21.34
CA SER A 480 -20.91 17.41 -20.42
C SER A 480 -21.97 16.95 -19.43
N PHE A 481 -21.77 17.21 -18.14
CA PHE A 481 -22.78 17.01 -17.09
C PHE A 481 -22.37 17.67 -15.77
N ASN A 482 -23.32 17.76 -14.83
CA ASN A 482 -23.04 18.22 -13.46
C ASN A 482 -22.44 17.10 -12.59
N LEU A 483 -21.20 17.28 -12.14
CA LEU A 483 -20.52 16.50 -11.11
C LEU A 483 -21.03 16.88 -9.72
N THR A 484 -21.11 15.89 -8.83
CA THR A 484 -21.26 16.05 -7.39
C THR A 484 -19.88 16.13 -6.72
N ASN A 485 -19.83 16.09 -5.40
CA ASN A 485 -18.58 15.95 -4.64
C ASN A 485 -17.99 14.52 -4.66
N ILE A 486 -18.70 13.56 -5.25
CA ILE A 486 -18.27 12.16 -5.35
C ILE A 486 -17.47 11.94 -6.65
N PRO A 487 -16.28 11.30 -6.59
CA PRO A 487 -15.58 10.87 -7.80
C PRO A 487 -16.44 9.94 -8.66
N VAL A 488 -16.23 9.97 -9.97
CA VAL A 488 -16.98 9.14 -10.93
C VAL A 488 -16.06 8.38 -11.86
N TYR A 489 -16.53 7.20 -12.27
CA TYR A 489 -16.04 6.46 -13.42
C TYR A 489 -16.93 6.75 -14.63
N ILE A 490 -16.32 7.04 -15.77
CA ILE A 490 -17.02 7.30 -17.02
C ILE A 490 -16.53 6.28 -18.05
N ILE A 491 -17.46 5.49 -18.58
CA ILE A 491 -17.16 4.35 -19.44
C ILE A 491 -18.10 4.40 -20.64
N LYS A 492 -17.57 4.21 -21.85
CA LYS A 492 -18.42 4.08 -23.04
C LYS A 492 -19.16 2.74 -23.00
N ASN A 493 -20.48 2.76 -23.18
CA ASN A 493 -21.24 1.55 -23.49
C ASN A 493 -20.99 1.18 -24.95
N ASN A 494 -20.53 -0.06 -25.16
CA ASN A 494 -20.33 -0.61 -26.50
C ASN A 494 -21.67 -0.94 -27.16
#